data_AF-A0A935I5M7-F1
#
_entry.id   AF-A0A935I5M7-F1
#
_cell.length_a   1.000
_cell.length_b   1.000
_cell.length_c   1.000
_cell.angle_alpha   90.00
_cell.angle_beta   90.00
_cell.angle_gamma   90.00
#
_symmetry.space_group_name_H-M   'P 1'
#
loop_
_entity.id
_entity.type
_entity.pdbx_description
1 polymer ?
#
loop_
_entity_poly.entity_id
_entity_poly.type
_entity_poly.pdbx_seq_one_letter_code
_entity_poly.pdbx_strand_id
1 'polypeptide(L)'
;MKTTFSILARTIMVMALAVAVGACSGDDTTNPPTPPAELTMALDPSPIYLGAGSTATIKLKINNADKLVSWRAVISFNPAKINVSSLKIREVSDNLLSRTGATIIESDKVIDQDNGTITISALGQSSGFTGVTGSGTVAQFTISSPTADPTSAITLSTAEVYTYPVTNPPVAKTPTKVSADVKKPS
;
A
#
# COMPACT_ATOMS: atom_id res chain seq x y z
N MET A 1 -19.39 11.34 51.33
CA MET A 1 -17.94 11.52 51.48
C MET A 1 -17.33 11.31 50.08
N LYS A 2 -16.96 12.38 49.36
CA LYS A 2 -15.56 12.82 49.10
C LYS A 2 -14.63 11.62 48.88
N THR A 3 -13.96 11.46 47.72
CA THR A 3 -12.89 12.37 47.28
C THR A 3 -12.68 12.39 45.75
N THR A 4 -12.53 13.61 45.22
CA THR A 4 -12.06 14.01 43.89
C THR A 4 -10.56 13.71 43.70
N PHE A 5 -10.13 13.32 42.49
CA PHE A 5 -8.77 13.57 42.01
C PHE A 5 -8.81 14.13 40.58
N SER A 6 -8.37 15.39 40.47
CA SER A 6 -8.12 16.14 39.24
C SER A 6 -6.65 15.93 38.87
N ILE A 7 -6.36 15.54 37.63
CA ILE A 7 -5.00 15.56 37.07
C ILE A 7 -4.98 16.53 35.91
N LEU A 8 -4.37 17.67 36.21
CA LEU A 8 -4.00 18.77 35.33
C LEU A 8 -2.80 18.32 34.47
N ALA A 9 -2.98 18.09 33.16
CA ALA A 9 -1.88 17.78 32.26
C ALA A 9 -1.58 18.97 31.33
N ARG A 10 -0.43 19.55 31.63
CA ARG A 10 0.25 20.75 31.13
C ARG A 10 0.24 20.96 29.61
N THR A 11 -0.06 22.20 29.26
CA THR A 11 0.27 22.95 28.05
C THR A 11 1.68 22.66 27.54
N ILE A 12 1.81 22.17 26.30
CA ILE A 12 3.07 22.22 25.53
C ILE A 12 2.98 23.40 24.57
N MET A 13 3.75 24.43 24.87
CA MET A 13 3.99 25.61 24.06
C MET A 13 4.96 25.23 22.94
N VAL A 14 4.46 25.12 21.70
CA VAL A 14 5.34 24.98 20.52
C VAL A 14 5.80 26.36 20.11
N MET A 15 7.09 26.60 20.29
CA MET A 15 7.83 27.79 19.92
C MET A 15 7.88 27.88 18.39
N ALA A 16 7.12 28.81 17.81
CA ALA A 16 7.22 29.12 16.39
C ALA A 16 8.54 29.86 16.13
N LEU A 17 9.49 29.17 15.50
CA LEU A 17 10.73 29.75 15.03
C LEU A 17 10.44 30.67 13.85
N ALA A 18 10.71 31.96 14.02
CA ALA A 18 10.63 32.96 12.96
C ALA A 18 11.71 32.69 11.90
N VAL A 19 11.31 32.38 10.67
CA VAL A 19 12.21 32.31 9.52
C VAL A 19 12.37 33.73 8.97
N ALA A 20 13.59 34.23 8.99
CA ALA A 20 13.96 35.50 8.38
C ALA A 20 13.80 35.42 6.86
N VAL A 21 12.97 36.30 6.30
CA VAL A 21 12.86 36.53 4.86
C VAL A 21 13.98 37.49 4.44
N GLY A 22 15.03 36.93 3.85
CA GLY A 22 16.02 37.69 3.10
C GLY A 22 15.47 38.05 1.72
N ALA A 23 15.22 39.33 1.48
CA ALA A 23 14.87 39.85 0.17
C ALA A 23 16.14 39.94 -0.70
N CYS A 24 16.34 38.96 -1.57
CA CYS A 24 17.23 39.07 -2.72
C CYS A 24 16.35 39.33 -3.95
N SER A 25 16.44 40.53 -4.51
CA SER A 25 15.93 40.86 -5.84
C SER A 25 16.80 40.14 -6.87
N GLY A 26 16.35 38.97 -7.31
CA GLY A 26 16.93 38.22 -8.40
C GLY A 26 15.81 37.70 -9.29
N ASP A 27 15.79 38.20 -10.52
CA ASP A 27 14.94 37.76 -11.61
C ASP A 27 15.26 36.29 -11.91
N ASP A 28 14.50 35.36 -11.33
CA ASP A 28 14.61 33.94 -11.63
C ASP A 28 13.25 33.29 -11.47
N THR A 29 12.66 32.88 -12.59
CA THR A 29 11.38 32.14 -12.69
C THR A 29 11.57 30.69 -12.22
N THR A 30 12.20 30.53 -11.05
CA THR A 30 12.50 29.25 -10.43
C THR A 30 11.24 28.71 -9.78
N ASN A 31 10.44 27.98 -10.58
CA ASN A 31 9.50 27.03 -9.99
C ASN A 31 10.29 26.19 -8.98
N PRO A 32 9.82 26.07 -7.72
CA PRO A 32 10.49 25.23 -6.74
C PRO A 32 10.62 23.81 -7.34
N PRO A 33 11.76 23.13 -7.14
CA PRO A 33 11.95 21.79 -7.66
C PRO A 33 10.80 20.90 -7.17
N THR A 34 10.19 20.16 -8.10
CA THR A 34 9.11 19.23 -7.78
C THR A 34 9.59 18.25 -6.71
N PRO A 35 8.85 18.08 -5.59
CA PRO A 35 9.21 17.12 -4.57
C PRO A 35 9.41 15.71 -5.18
N PRO A 36 10.37 14.92 -4.70
CA PRO A 36 10.54 13.54 -5.16
C PRO A 36 9.24 12.76 -5.03
N ALA A 37 8.92 11.96 -6.05
CA ALA A 37 7.72 11.13 -6.04
C ALA A 37 7.78 10.10 -4.88
N GLU A 38 6.72 10.02 -4.09
CA GLU A 38 6.72 9.14 -2.92
C GLU A 38 6.59 7.65 -3.27
N LEU A 39 7.38 6.80 -2.60
CA LEU A 39 7.22 5.35 -2.63
C LEU A 39 5.88 4.95 -2.02
N THR A 40 5.00 4.29 -2.76
CA THR A 40 3.68 3.88 -2.25
C THR A 40 3.33 2.46 -2.67
N MET A 41 2.41 1.85 -1.92
CA MET A 41 1.79 0.58 -2.29
C MET A 41 0.27 0.76 -2.29
N ALA A 42 -0.41 0.27 -3.33
CA ALA A 42 -1.83 0.48 -3.51
C ALA A 42 -2.49 -0.70 -4.23
N LEU A 43 -3.80 -0.85 -4.03
CA LEU A 43 -4.64 -1.78 -4.78
C LEU A 43 -5.20 -1.10 -6.02
N ASP A 44 -5.23 -1.82 -7.13
CA ASP A 44 -5.73 -1.35 -8.43
C ASP A 44 -6.60 -2.43 -9.11
N PRO A 45 -7.84 -2.12 -9.52
CA PRO A 45 -8.49 -0.81 -9.45
C PRO A 45 -8.94 -0.45 -8.03
N SER A 46 -9.04 0.86 -7.78
CA SER A 46 -9.60 1.44 -6.56
C SER A 46 -10.25 2.81 -6.89
N PRO A 47 -11.56 3.02 -6.63
CA PRO A 47 -12.53 2.06 -6.10
C PRO A 47 -12.87 0.95 -7.11
N ILE A 48 -13.45 -0.16 -6.61
CA ILE A 48 -13.98 -1.23 -7.46
C ILE A 48 -15.49 -1.37 -7.29
N TYR A 49 -16.19 -1.65 -8.39
CA TYR A 49 -17.64 -1.83 -8.42
C TYR A 49 -17.93 -3.25 -8.92
N LEU A 50 -18.65 -4.07 -8.14
CA LEU A 50 -19.00 -5.44 -8.50
C LEU A 50 -20.50 -5.70 -8.36
N GLY A 51 -21.07 -6.34 -9.38
CA GLY A 51 -22.41 -6.94 -9.29
C GLY A 51 -22.38 -8.27 -8.54
N ALA A 52 -23.55 -8.75 -8.13
CA ALA A 52 -23.68 -10.09 -7.55
C ALA A 52 -23.24 -11.18 -8.53
N GLY A 53 -22.46 -12.14 -8.04
CA GLY A 53 -21.88 -13.22 -8.84
C GLY A 53 -20.73 -12.78 -9.75
N SER A 54 -20.46 -11.48 -9.88
CA SER A 54 -19.36 -10.98 -10.70
C SER A 54 -18.02 -11.17 -10.01
N THR A 55 -16.98 -11.34 -10.83
CA THR A 55 -15.59 -11.40 -10.40
C THR A 55 -14.82 -10.17 -10.87
N ALA A 56 -13.80 -9.76 -10.13
CA ALA A 56 -12.80 -8.83 -10.64
C ALA A 56 -11.38 -9.21 -10.22
N THR A 57 -10.42 -8.75 -11.00
CA THR A 57 -9.00 -8.91 -10.71
C THR A 57 -8.47 -7.64 -10.04
N ILE A 58 -7.85 -7.82 -8.87
CA ILE A 58 -7.16 -6.77 -8.13
C ILE A 58 -5.65 -7.00 -8.25
N LYS A 59 -4.92 -5.92 -8.50
CA LYS A 59 -3.46 -5.87 -8.55
C LYS A 59 -2.94 -5.10 -7.35
N LEU A 60 -1.94 -5.64 -6.67
CA LEU A 60 -1.13 -4.89 -5.72
C LEU A 60 0.00 -4.23 -6.49
N LYS A 61 0.02 -2.90 -6.50
CA LYS A 61 1.02 -2.08 -7.18
C LYS A 61 1.94 -1.41 -6.18
N ILE A 62 3.23 -1.35 -6.53
CA ILE A 62 4.20 -0.47 -5.88
C ILE A 62 4.53 0.65 -6.86
N ASN A 63 4.52 1.90 -6.39
CA ASN A 63 4.89 3.07 -7.17
C ASN A 63 6.17 3.70 -6.62
N ASN A 64 7.01 4.20 -7.52
CA ASN A 64 8.24 4.94 -7.20
C ASN A 64 9.17 4.17 -6.26
N ALA A 65 9.31 2.86 -6.48
CA ALA A 65 10.34 2.09 -5.81
C ALA A 65 11.71 2.59 -6.21
N ASP A 66 12.61 2.71 -5.24
CA ASP A 66 14.03 2.86 -5.48
C ASP A 66 14.75 1.67 -4.86
N LYS A 67 15.40 0.86 -5.69
CA LYS A 67 16.16 -0.33 -5.26
C LYS A 67 15.35 -1.30 -4.38
N LEU A 68 14.09 -1.55 -4.72
CA LEU A 68 13.21 -2.52 -4.05
C LEU A 68 13.84 -3.92 -4.05
N VAL A 69 13.97 -4.51 -2.86
CA VAL A 69 14.46 -5.88 -2.67
C VAL A 69 13.34 -6.82 -2.25
N SER A 70 12.48 -6.39 -1.33
CA SER A 70 11.36 -7.18 -0.84
C SER A 70 10.18 -6.30 -0.43
N TRP A 71 9.03 -6.92 -0.30
CA TRP A 71 7.81 -6.28 0.16
C TRP A 71 6.95 -7.26 0.94
N ARG A 72 6.09 -6.70 1.80
CA ARG A 72 5.04 -7.44 2.51
C ARG A 72 3.78 -6.61 2.57
N ALA A 73 2.65 -7.27 2.40
CA ALA A 73 1.34 -6.67 2.50
C ALA A 73 0.39 -7.58 3.28
N VAL A 74 -0.44 -6.93 4.11
CA VAL A 74 -1.63 -7.54 4.70
C VAL A 74 -2.82 -6.77 4.15
N ILE A 75 -3.77 -7.50 3.57
CA ILE A 75 -4.99 -6.96 3.00
C ILE A 75 -6.16 -7.52 3.79
N SER A 76 -7.05 -6.66 4.25
CA SER A 76 -8.25 -7.03 5.00
C SER A 76 -9.50 -6.83 4.13
N PHE A 77 -10.47 -7.72 4.25
CA PHE A 77 -11.75 -7.67 3.53
C PHE A 77 -12.87 -8.22 4.43
N ASN A 78 -14.13 -7.98 4.06
CA ASN A 78 -15.26 -8.59 4.74
C ASN A 78 -15.54 -9.99 4.14
N PRO A 79 -15.28 -11.09 4.88
CA PRO A 79 -15.39 -12.44 4.34
C PRO A 79 -16.83 -12.88 4.06
N ALA A 80 -17.82 -12.24 4.70
CA ALA A 80 -19.23 -12.51 4.42
C ALA A 80 -19.70 -11.88 3.09
N LYS A 81 -18.93 -10.93 2.53
CA LYS A 81 -19.29 -10.19 1.32
C LYS A 81 -18.35 -10.42 0.15
N ILE A 82 -17.13 -10.88 0.40
CA ILE A 82 -16.09 -11.03 -0.62
C ILE A 82 -15.46 -12.40 -0.49
N ASN A 83 -15.41 -13.14 -1.59
CA ASN A 83 -14.57 -14.33 -1.73
C ASN A 83 -13.30 -13.96 -2.49
N VAL A 84 -12.16 -14.47 -2.02
CA VAL A 84 -10.86 -14.26 -2.67
C VAL A 84 -10.35 -15.57 -3.26
N SER A 85 -9.77 -15.49 -4.45
CA SER A 85 -9.20 -16.63 -5.17
C SER A 85 -8.04 -16.21 -6.06
N SER A 86 -7.40 -17.20 -6.71
CA SER A 86 -6.42 -16.97 -7.79
C SER A 86 -5.27 -16.02 -7.42
N LEU A 87 -4.78 -16.10 -6.19
CA LEU A 87 -3.65 -15.30 -5.74
C LEU A 87 -2.36 -15.71 -6.47
N LYS A 88 -1.74 -14.73 -7.12
CA LYS A 88 -0.53 -14.84 -7.94
C LYS A 88 0.50 -13.83 -7.46
N ILE A 89 1.75 -14.26 -7.37
CA ILE A 89 2.90 -13.38 -7.12
C ILE A 89 3.90 -13.61 -8.24
N ARG A 90 4.51 -14.80 -8.29
CA ARG A 90 5.46 -15.16 -9.36
C ARG A 90 4.84 -15.15 -10.76
N GLU A 91 3.56 -15.51 -10.87
CA GLU A 91 2.85 -15.67 -12.14
C GLU A 91 2.32 -14.35 -12.72
N VAL A 92 2.65 -13.21 -12.10
CA VAL A 92 2.36 -11.89 -12.65
C VAL A 92 3.34 -11.61 -13.79
N SER A 93 2.83 -11.48 -15.02
CA SER A 93 3.65 -11.40 -16.25
C SER A 93 4.63 -10.22 -16.32
N ASP A 94 4.33 -9.12 -15.61
CA ASP A 94 5.19 -7.95 -15.48
C ASP A 94 5.41 -7.62 -13.99
N ASN A 95 5.83 -8.64 -13.24
CA ASN A 95 6.12 -8.47 -11.82
C ASN A 95 7.32 -7.52 -11.66
N LEU A 96 7.16 -6.48 -10.85
CA LEU A 96 8.20 -5.48 -10.60
C LEU A 96 9.51 -6.12 -10.14
N LEU A 97 9.47 -7.11 -9.24
CA LEU A 97 10.67 -7.75 -8.70
C LEU A 97 11.47 -8.54 -9.75
N SER A 98 10.82 -9.11 -10.77
CA SER A 98 11.50 -9.91 -11.79
C SER A 98 12.06 -9.09 -12.96
N ARG A 99 11.80 -7.78 -13.03
CA ARG A 99 12.19 -6.95 -14.18
C ARG A 99 13.69 -6.89 -14.46
N THR A 100 14.52 -7.06 -13.44
CA THR A 100 16.00 -7.11 -13.58
C THR A 100 16.53 -8.54 -13.69
N GLY A 101 15.67 -9.52 -13.95
CA GLY A 101 16.03 -10.94 -14.03
C GLY A 101 16.17 -11.62 -12.68
N ALA A 102 15.76 -10.97 -11.58
CA ALA A 102 15.76 -11.60 -10.26
C ALA A 102 14.71 -12.73 -10.19
N THR A 103 15.07 -13.81 -9.50
CA THR A 103 14.12 -14.86 -9.13
C THR A 103 13.27 -14.37 -7.98
N ILE A 104 11.95 -14.58 -8.06
CA ILE A 104 11.02 -14.22 -6.99
C ILE A 104 10.90 -15.37 -6.00
N ILE A 105 11.29 -15.13 -4.75
CA ILE A 105 11.06 -16.02 -3.62
C ILE A 105 9.83 -15.52 -2.86
N GLU A 106 8.78 -16.34 -2.85
CA GLU A 106 7.54 -16.06 -2.11
C GLU A 106 7.74 -16.48 -0.65
N SER A 107 7.60 -15.54 0.29
CA SER A 107 7.74 -15.81 1.73
C SER A 107 6.38 -16.08 2.38
N ASP A 108 5.35 -15.33 1.99
CA ASP A 108 3.95 -15.54 2.37
C ASP A 108 3.05 -15.54 1.14
N LYS A 109 2.06 -16.45 1.11
CA LYS A 109 1.00 -16.52 0.09
C LYS A 109 -0.26 -17.18 0.68
N VAL A 110 -0.92 -16.48 1.59
CA VAL A 110 -2.04 -17.02 2.38
C VAL A 110 -3.31 -16.19 2.15
N ILE A 111 -4.41 -16.88 1.85
CA ILE A 111 -5.77 -16.33 1.92
C ILE A 111 -6.44 -16.98 3.12
N ASP A 112 -6.82 -16.18 4.11
CA ASP A 112 -7.63 -16.59 5.24
C ASP A 112 -9.04 -16.03 5.04
N GLN A 113 -9.88 -16.86 4.42
CA GLN A 113 -11.26 -16.51 4.10
C GLN A 113 -12.14 -16.44 5.35
N ASP A 114 -11.78 -17.10 6.45
CA ASP A 114 -12.57 -17.06 7.68
C ASP A 114 -12.35 -15.74 8.44
N ASN A 115 -11.09 -15.28 8.49
CA ASN A 115 -10.72 -14.02 9.15
C ASN A 115 -10.74 -12.80 8.20
N GLY A 116 -10.98 -13.00 6.91
CA GLY A 116 -11.03 -11.92 5.93
C GLY A 116 -9.68 -11.25 5.70
N THR A 117 -8.60 -12.04 5.60
CA THR A 117 -7.25 -11.50 5.39
C THR A 117 -6.50 -12.19 4.25
N ILE A 118 -5.62 -11.43 3.59
CA ILE A 118 -4.62 -11.94 2.66
C ILE A 118 -3.27 -11.49 3.20
N THR A 119 -2.36 -12.43 3.43
CA THR A 119 -0.97 -12.13 3.81
C THR A 119 -0.05 -12.57 2.67
N ILE A 120 0.67 -11.62 2.10
CA ILE A 120 1.55 -11.84 0.96
C ILE A 120 2.87 -11.10 1.14
N SER A 121 3.96 -11.77 0.79
CA SER A 121 5.29 -11.19 0.82
C SER A 121 6.21 -11.90 -0.15
N ALA A 122 7.15 -11.15 -0.71
CA ALA A 122 8.15 -11.70 -1.63
C ALA A 122 9.43 -10.87 -1.63
N LEU A 123 10.51 -11.53 -2.04
CA LEU A 123 11.82 -10.92 -2.25
C LEU A 123 12.39 -11.31 -3.61
N GLY A 124 13.11 -10.38 -4.23
CA GLY A 124 13.93 -10.64 -5.42
C GLY A 124 15.29 -11.19 -5.03
N GLN A 125 15.75 -12.22 -5.74
CA GLN A 125 17.07 -12.83 -5.54
C GLN A 125 17.79 -13.05 -6.87
N SER A 126 18.98 -12.48 -6.99
CA SER A 126 19.98 -12.81 -8.01
C SER A 126 21.38 -12.46 -7.51
N SER A 127 22.43 -12.97 -8.16
CA SER A 127 23.80 -12.61 -7.83
C SER A 127 24.02 -11.11 -8.09
N GLY A 128 24.50 -10.37 -7.09
CA GLY A 128 24.70 -8.92 -7.19
C GLY A 128 23.40 -8.11 -7.26
N PHE A 129 22.27 -8.67 -6.82
CA PHE A 129 20.98 -7.98 -6.82
C PHE A 129 21.02 -6.72 -5.95
N THR A 130 20.86 -5.55 -6.57
CA THR A 130 20.84 -4.24 -5.91
C THR A 130 19.43 -3.66 -5.80
N GLY A 131 18.41 -4.49 -6.05
CA GLY A 131 17.01 -4.11 -6.05
C GLY A 131 16.49 -3.62 -7.42
N VAL A 132 15.20 -3.31 -7.47
CA VAL A 132 14.51 -2.77 -8.65
C VAL A 132 14.02 -1.35 -8.39
N THR A 133 14.26 -0.45 -9.35
CA THR A 133 13.71 0.91 -9.34
C THR A 133 12.55 1.01 -10.33
N GLY A 134 11.47 1.70 -9.95
CA GLY A 134 10.31 1.99 -10.79
C GLY A 134 8.97 1.65 -10.15
N SER A 135 7.93 1.59 -10.98
CA SER A 135 6.56 1.27 -10.57
C SER A 135 6.06 0.02 -11.29
N GLY A 136 5.26 -0.81 -10.64
CA GLY A 136 4.77 -2.05 -11.24
C GLY A 136 3.85 -2.86 -10.34
N THR A 137 3.32 -3.94 -10.89
CA THR A 137 2.50 -4.91 -10.14
C THR A 137 3.42 -5.88 -9.42
N VAL A 138 3.11 -6.24 -8.17
CA VAL A 138 3.87 -7.23 -7.39
C VAL A 138 3.06 -8.46 -7.01
N ALA A 139 1.73 -8.33 -6.97
CA ALA A 139 0.81 -9.44 -6.77
C ALA A 139 -0.52 -9.18 -7.47
N GLN A 140 -1.27 -10.24 -7.72
CA GLN A 140 -2.60 -10.19 -8.31
C GLN A 140 -3.49 -11.23 -7.63
N PHE A 141 -4.75 -10.90 -7.38
CA PHE A 141 -5.76 -11.86 -6.91
C PHE A 141 -7.12 -11.54 -7.52
N THR A 142 -8.02 -12.50 -7.48
CA THR A 142 -9.39 -12.36 -7.97
C THR A 142 -10.34 -12.31 -6.78
N ILE A 143 -11.27 -11.37 -6.82
CA ILE A 143 -12.35 -11.27 -5.85
C ILE A 143 -13.69 -11.60 -6.53
N SER A 144 -14.66 -12.07 -5.77
CA SER A 144 -16.06 -12.16 -6.19
C SER A 144 -17.01 -11.78 -5.06
N SER A 145 -18.20 -11.29 -5.43
CA SER A 145 -19.26 -10.97 -4.48
C SER A 145 -20.39 -11.99 -4.60
N PRO A 146 -20.65 -12.84 -3.60
CA PRO A 146 -21.73 -13.83 -3.68
C PRO A 146 -23.12 -13.19 -3.65
N THR A 147 -23.24 -12.00 -3.05
CA THR A 147 -24.51 -11.28 -2.90
C THR A 147 -24.42 -9.88 -3.52
N ALA A 148 -25.59 -9.31 -3.88
CA ALA A 148 -25.70 -7.92 -4.30
C ALA A 148 -25.66 -7.03 -3.05
N ASP A 149 -24.52 -6.93 -2.38
CA ASP A 149 -24.36 -6.03 -1.25
C ASP A 149 -23.85 -4.67 -1.73
N PRO A 150 -24.50 -3.55 -1.40
CA PRO A 150 -24.17 -2.24 -1.97
C PRO A 150 -22.80 -1.71 -1.55
N THR A 151 -22.17 -2.19 -0.46
CA THR A 151 -20.84 -1.68 -0.04
C THR A 151 -20.01 -2.73 0.72
N SER A 152 -18.78 -2.97 0.24
CA SER A 152 -17.76 -3.73 0.97
C SER A 152 -16.38 -3.11 0.76
N ALA A 153 -15.58 -3.01 1.81
CA ALA A 153 -14.23 -2.46 1.71
C ALA A 153 -13.20 -3.59 1.60
N ILE A 154 -12.22 -3.39 0.73
CA ILE A 154 -10.94 -4.12 0.76
C ILE A 154 -9.91 -3.09 1.18
N THR A 155 -9.10 -3.34 2.19
CA THR A 155 -8.15 -2.35 2.71
C THR A 155 -6.77 -2.94 2.80
N LEU A 156 -5.77 -2.18 2.36
CA LEU A 156 -4.37 -2.50 2.60
C LEU A 156 -4.03 -2.08 4.04
N SER A 157 -4.04 -3.04 4.97
CA SER A 157 -3.85 -2.79 6.41
C SER A 157 -2.38 -2.76 6.82
N THR A 158 -1.51 -3.43 6.07
CA THR A 158 -0.05 -3.34 6.22
C THR A 158 0.59 -3.25 4.84
N ALA A 159 1.57 -2.36 4.71
CA ALA A 159 2.38 -2.19 3.50
C ALA A 159 3.82 -1.89 3.91
N GLU A 160 4.68 -2.88 3.75
CA GLU A 160 6.10 -2.81 4.09
C GLU A 160 6.91 -2.98 2.80
N VAL A 161 7.87 -2.10 2.60
CA VAL A 161 8.77 -2.11 1.45
C VAL A 161 10.20 -2.00 1.95
N TYR A 162 11.08 -2.85 1.42
CA TYR A 162 12.49 -2.90 1.79
C TYR A 162 13.35 -2.62 0.57
N THR A 163 14.36 -1.76 0.75
CA THR A 163 15.23 -1.27 -0.34
C THR A 163 16.71 -1.53 -0.04
N TYR A 164 17.56 -1.47 -1.07
CA TYR A 164 19.01 -1.62 -0.96
C TYR A 164 19.75 -0.26 -1.05
N PRO A 165 20.86 -0.04 -0.31
CA PRO A 165 21.24 -0.84 0.85
C PRO A 165 20.15 -0.73 1.91
N VAL A 166 20.03 -1.73 2.78
CA VAL A 166 19.06 -1.69 3.88
C VAL A 166 19.53 -0.63 4.87
N THR A 167 19.21 0.64 4.60
CA THR A 167 19.75 1.78 5.35
C THR A 167 18.79 2.30 6.41
N ASN A 168 17.55 1.82 6.48
CA ASN A 168 16.58 2.23 7.50
C ASN A 168 15.55 1.12 7.81
N PRO A 169 15.04 1.03 9.06
CA PRO A 169 13.91 0.17 9.40
C PRO A 169 12.67 0.53 8.55
N PRO A 170 11.75 -0.43 8.29
CA PRO A 170 10.64 -0.26 7.37
C PRO A 170 9.79 0.96 7.71
N VAL A 171 9.53 1.82 6.73
CA VAL A 171 8.54 2.89 6.86
C VAL A 171 7.17 2.24 6.79
N ALA A 172 6.56 1.96 7.94
CA ALA A 172 5.14 1.60 8.02
C ALA A 172 4.33 2.81 7.51
N LYS A 173 3.91 2.78 6.24
CA LYS A 173 3.05 3.83 5.69
C LYS A 173 1.61 3.60 6.14
N THR A 174 0.92 4.69 6.44
CA THR A 174 -0.48 4.68 6.87
C THR A 174 -1.34 3.93 5.84
N PRO A 175 -2.19 2.99 6.27
CA PRO A 175 -3.01 2.17 5.38
C PRO A 175 -3.89 3.03 4.47
N THR A 176 -3.86 2.76 3.17
CA THR A 176 -4.79 3.38 2.21
C THR A 176 -6.13 2.64 2.30
N LYS A 177 -7.15 3.31 2.84
CA LYS A 177 -8.53 2.79 2.90
C LYS A 177 -9.13 2.80 1.50
N VAL A 178 -9.48 1.63 0.97
CA VAL A 178 -10.22 1.51 -0.30
C VAL A 178 -11.66 1.13 0.01
N SER A 179 -12.61 1.89 -0.54
CA SER A 179 -14.05 1.65 -0.42
C SER A 179 -14.59 1.21 -1.77
N ALA A 180 -15.30 0.08 -1.84
CA ALA A 180 -16.15 -0.22 -2.99
C ALA A 180 -17.51 0.43 -2.74
N ASP A 181 -17.90 1.32 -3.65
CA ASP A 181 -19.29 1.76 -3.78
C ASP A 181 -19.91 0.89 -4.88
N VAL A 182 -21.21 0.58 -4.89
CA VAL A 182 -21.87 -0.17 -5.98
C VAL A 182 -23.08 0.60 -6.48
N LYS A 183 -23.03 1.03 -7.74
CA LYS A 183 -24.16 1.71 -8.37
C LYS A 183 -25.15 0.66 -8.87
N LYS A 184 -26.42 0.77 -8.44
CA LYS A 184 -27.52 -0.10 -8.87
C LYS A 184 -27.66 -0.06 -10.40
N PRO A 185 -27.72 -1.20 -11.10
CA PRO A 185 -28.04 -1.19 -12.53
C PRO A 185 -29.48 -0.70 -12.74
N SER A 186 -29.63 0.20 -13.72
CA SER A 186 -30.90 0.76 -14.21
C SER A 186 -31.83 -0.32 -14.77
#